data_AF-A0A9N9AQ17-F1
#
_entry.id   AF-A0A9N9AQ17-F1
#
_cell.length_a   1.000
_cell.length_b   1.000
_cell.length_c   1.000
_cell.angle_alpha   90.00
_cell.angle_beta   90.00
_cell.angle_gamma   90.00
#
_symmetry.space_group_name_H-M   'P 1'
#
loop_
_entity.id
_entity.type
_entity.pdbx_description
1 polymer ?
#
loop_
_entity_poly.entity_id
_entity_poly.type
_entity_poly.pdbx_seq_one_letter_code
_entity_poly.pdbx_strand_id
1 'polypeptide(L)' 'EHSRVITRKEAETYARKMQTLFIECSAKTRVGVKEAFDELVTKVALIH' A
#
# COMPACT_ATOMS: atom_id res chain seq x y z
N GLU A 1 1.24 15.98 -15.87
CA GLU A 1 -0.13 15.58 -15.46
C GLU A 1 -0.11 14.41 -14.47
N HIS A 2 0.13 14.66 -13.18
CA HIS A 2 -0.14 13.67 -12.12
C HIS A 2 -0.57 14.43 -10.85
N SER A 3 -1.75 15.03 -10.88
CA SER A 3 -2.37 15.57 -9.67
C SER A 3 -2.90 14.41 -8.83
N ARG A 4 -2.86 14.56 -7.50
CA ARG A 4 -3.46 13.59 -6.58
C ARG A 4 -4.97 13.57 -6.82
N VAL A 5 -5.49 12.42 -7.26
CA VAL A 5 -6.93 12.21 -7.48
C VAL A 5 -7.59 11.56 -6.25
N ILE A 6 -6.83 10.76 -5.50
CA ILE A 6 -7.32 10.01 -4.34
C ILE A 6 -6.53 10.42 -3.10
N THR A 7 -7.24 10.73 -2.02
CA THR A 7 -6.61 10.98 -0.73
C THR A 7 -6.17 9.66 -0.09
N ARG A 8 -5.13 9.73 0.73
CA ARG A 8 -4.68 8.56 1.49
C ARG A 8 -5.80 7.97 2.35
N LYS A 9 -6.62 8.82 2.98
CA LYS A 9 -7.73 8.39 3.85
C LYS A 9 -8.79 7.59 3.08
N GLU A 10 -9.12 7.99 1.86
CA GLU A 10 -10.07 7.26 1.00
C GLU A 10 -9.54 5.88 0.64
N ALA A 11 -8.28 5.80 0.20
CA ALA A 11 -7.65 4.54 -0.17
C ALA A 11 -7.53 3.57 1.01
N GLU A 12 -7.10 4.06 2.19
CA GLU A 12 -7.06 3.25 3.42
C GLU A 12 -8.45 2.74 3.85
N THR A 13 -9.47 3.59 3.72
CA THR A 13 -10.85 3.21 4.06
C THR A 13 -11.37 2.12 3.12
N TYR A 14 -11.08 2.24 1.83
CA TYR A 14 -11.44 1.22 0.86
C TYR A 14 -10.72 -0.10 1.11
N ALA A 15 -9.41 -0.08 1.36
CA ALA A 15 -8.63 -1.29 1.62
C ALA A 15 -9.13 -2.07 2.84
N ARG A 16 -9.49 -1.36 3.93
CA ARG A 16 -10.14 -1.96 5.11
C ARG A 16 -11.45 -2.66 4.76
N LYS A 17 -12.31 -2.02 3.96
CA LYS A 17 -13.58 -2.62 3.49
C LYS A 17 -13.34 -3.88 2.66
N MET A 18 -12.29 -3.89 1.84
CA MET A 18 -11.95 -5.04 0.98
C MET A 18 -11.11 -6.10 1.69
N GLN A 19 -10.75 -5.90 2.96
CA GLN A 19 -9.84 -6.78 3.71
C GLN A 19 -8.51 -7.01 2.97
N THR A 20 -7.95 -5.93 2.41
CA THR A 20 -6.69 -5.96 1.64
C THR A 20 -5.60 -5.15 2.33
N LEU A 21 -4.33 -5.51 2.06
CA LEU A 21 -3.18 -4.70 2.45
C LEU A 21 -3.17 -3.39 1.64
N PHE A 22 -2.82 -2.27 2.29
CA PHE A 22 -2.64 -0.99 1.63
C PHE A 22 -1.35 -0.30 2.06
N ILE A 23 -0.51 0.01 1.06
CA ILE A 23 0.71 0.80 1.20
C ILE A 23 0.77 1.76 0.00
N GLU A 24 0.87 3.06 0.27
CA GLU A 24 1.06 4.07 -0.76
C GLU A 24 2.56 4.21 -1.05
N CYS A 25 2.94 4.18 -2.33
CA CYS A 25 4.35 4.27 -2.74
C CYS A 25 4.54 5.12 -4.01
N SER A 26 5.78 5.51 -4.28
CA SER A 26 6.20 6.21 -5.50
C SER A 26 7.43 5.52 -6.07
N ALA A 27 7.27 4.82 -7.20
CA ALA A 27 8.40 4.20 -7.90
C ALA A 27 9.45 5.23 -8.33
N LYS A 28 9.04 6.44 -8.72
CA LYS A 28 9.93 7.52 -9.17
C LYS A 28 10.86 8.01 -8.07
N THR A 29 10.35 8.20 -6.86
CA THR A 29 11.11 8.72 -5.71
C THR A 29 11.55 7.63 -4.74
N ARG A 30 11.21 6.37 -5.02
CA ARG A 30 11.47 5.16 -4.22
C ARG A 30 10.80 5.12 -2.84
N VAL A 31 9.93 6.09 -2.53
CA VAL A 31 9.20 6.14 -1.25
C VAL A 31 8.21 4.98 -1.17
N GLY A 32 8.24 4.21 -0.07
CA GLY A 32 7.24 3.18 0.23
C GLY A 32 7.36 1.89 -0.56
N VAL A 33 8.30 1.79 -1.51
CA VAL A 33 8.43 0.62 -2.39
C VAL A 33 8.95 -0.58 -1.62
N LYS A 34 10.00 -0.42 -0.81
CA LYS A 34 10.58 -1.53 -0.03
C LYS A 34 9.57 -2.05 0.99
N GLU A 35 8.91 -1.13 1.68
CA GLU A 35 7.89 -1.42 2.68
C GLU A 35 6.71 -2.20 2.07
N ALA A 36 6.29 -1.86 0.85
CA ALA A 36 5.23 -2.58 0.14
C ALA A 36 5.56 -4.07 -0.05
N PHE A 37 6.81 -4.40 -0.41
CA PHE A 37 7.24 -5.78 -0.58
C PHE A 37 7.51 -6.48 0.75
N ASP A 38 8.18 -5.81 1.69
CA ASP A 38 8.49 -6.39 3.01
C ASP A 38 7.20 -6.80 3.74
N GLU A 39 6.19 -5.95 3.73
CA GLU A 39 4.92 -6.25 4.41
C GLU A 39 4.11 -7.33 3.73
N LEU A 40 4.14 -7.38 2.40
CA LEU A 40 3.51 -8.47 1.66
C LEU A 40 4.17 -9.81 1.99
N VAL A 41 5.50 -9.88 1.90
CA VAL A 41 6.26 -11.11 2.20
C VAL A 41 6.05 -11.53 3.65
N THR A 42 6.14 -10.59 4.59
CA THR A 42 5.96 -10.85 6.02
C THR A 42 4.57 -11.42 6.28
N LYS A 43 3.51 -10.82 5.75
CA LYS A 43 2.14 -11.27 5.98
C LYS A 43 1.82 -12.59 5.28
N VAL A 44 2.35 -12.83 4.07
CA VAL A 44 2.09 -14.09 3.36
C VAL A 44 2.92 -15.24 3.95
N ALA A 45 4.19 -15.01 4.30
CA ALA A 45 5.09 -16.05 4.78
C ALA A 45 4.90 -16.41 6.26
N LEU A 46 4.35 -15.51 7.08
CA LEU A 46 4.11 -15.77 8.52
C LEU A 46 2.72 -16.32 8.82
N ILE A 47 1.84 -16.49 7.83
CA ILE A 47 0.59 -17.24 8.00
C ILE A 47 0.93 -18.74 7.95
N HIS A 48 1.01 -19.39 9.12
CA HIS A 48 0.92 -20.84 9.30
C HIS A 48 -0.50 -21.21 9.72
#